data_AF-A0A5C7FXV4-F1
#
_entry.id   AF-A0A5C7FXV4-F1
#
_cell.length_a   1.000
_cell.length_b   1.000
_cell.length_c   1.000
_cell.angle_alpha   90.00
_cell.angle_beta   90.00
_cell.angle_gamma   90.00
#
_symmetry.space_group_name_H-M   'P 1'
#
loop_
_entity.id
_entity.type
_entity.pdbx_description
1 polymer ?
#
loop_
_entity_poly.entity_id
_entity_poly.type
_entity_poly.pdbx_seq_one_letter_code
_entity_poly.pdbx_strand_id
1 'polypeptide(L)' 'MTSSTISLIIEIALLAIGIYIYLFARGLVRMGKPEARARAEAFRQENGTWLRLLGLALAAIMAMNVMFHVRELMG' A
#
# COMPACT_ATOMS: atom_id res chain seq x y z
N MET A 1 21.53 12.49 5.94
CA MET A 1 20.25 12.54 5.21
C MET A 1 19.50 13.77 5.71
N THR A 2 18.98 14.62 4.82
CA THR A 2 18.16 15.76 5.23
C THR A 2 16.76 15.28 5.65
N SER A 3 16.06 16.07 6.46
CA SER A 3 14.70 15.72 6.94
C SER A 3 13.74 15.40 5.78
N SER A 4 13.80 16.20 4.70
CA SER A 4 12.96 16.01 3.51
C SER A 4 13.22 14.67 2.80
N THR A 5 14.48 14.22 2.65
CA THR A 5 14.77 12.91 2.03
C THR A 5 14.23 11.74 2.85
N ILE A 6 14.30 11.82 4.17
CA ILE A 6 13.75 10.77 5.06
C ILE A 6 12.23 10.71 4.93
N SER A 7 11.56 11.87 4.93
CA SER A 7 10.11 11.93 4.74
C SER A 7 9.66 11.36 3.40
N LEU A 8 10.35 11.67 2.30
CA LEU A 8 10.04 11.10 0.98
C LEU A 8 10.17 9.57 0.95
N ILE A 9 11.20 9.01 1.60
CA ILE A 9 11.37 7.55 1.70
C ILE A 9 10.19 6.91 2.45
N ILE A 10 9.76 7.53 3.55
CA ILE A 10 8.61 7.05 4.33
C ILE A 10 7.34 7.11 3.49
N GLU A 11 7.11 8.20 2.76
CA GLU A 11 5.94 8.36 1.89
C GLU A 11 5.90 7.29 0.78
N ILE A 12 7.03 7.02 0.14
CA ILE A 12 7.15 5.95 -0.86
C ILE A 12 6.88 4.58 -0.22
N ALA A 13 7.41 4.31 0.97
CA ALA A 13 7.14 3.06 1.68
C ALA A 13 5.65 2.89 2.00
N LEU A 14 4.99 3.94 2.49
CA LEU A 14 3.56 3.94 2.76
C LEU A 14 2.70 3.79 1.50
N LEU A 15 3.10 4.44 0.39
CA LEU A 15 2.48 4.24 -0.91
C LEU A 15 2.59 2.78 -1.36
N ALA A 16 3.77 2.19 -1.23
CA ALA A 16 3.99 0.78 -1.56
C ALA A 16 3.13 -0.16 -0.69
N ILE A 17 2.94 0.16 0.60
CA ILE A 17 2.04 -0.58 1.50
C ILE A 17 0.58 -0.48 1.03
N GLY A 18 0.10 0.72 0.67
CA GLY A 18 -1.27 0.89 0.15
C GLY A 18 -1.51 0.05 -1.11
N ILE A 19 -0.56 0.10 -2.05
CA ILE A 19 -0.59 -0.71 -3.27
C ILE A 19 -0.57 -2.20 -2.92
N TYR A 20 0.31 -2.63 -2.01
CA TYR A 20 0.40 -4.01 -1.57
C TYR A 20 -0.92 -4.52 -0.98
N ILE A 21 -1.55 -3.74 -0.08
CA ILE A 21 -2.85 -4.10 0.52
C ILE A 21 -3.90 -4.29 -0.56
N TYR A 22 -3.97 -3.37 -1.53
CA TYR A 22 -4.91 -3.48 -2.65
C TYR A 22 -4.67 -4.74 -3.48
N LEU A 23 -3.41 -5.02 -3.85
CA LEU A 23 -3.04 -6.21 -4.62
C LEU A 23 -3.31 -7.51 -3.84
N PHE A 24 -3.03 -7.51 -2.55
CA PHE A 24 -3.37 -8.60 -1.64
C PHE A 24 -4.88 -8.85 -1.64
N ALA A 25 -5.69 -7.80 -1.50
CA ALA A 25 -7.15 -7.89 -1.49
C ALA A 25 -7.76 -8.36 -2.83
N ARG A 26 -7.03 -8.20 -3.95
CA ARG A 26 -7.39 -8.78 -5.25
C ARG A 26 -6.95 -10.24 -5.41
N GLY A 27 -6.17 -10.79 -4.47
CA GLY A 27 -5.64 -12.15 -4.57
C GLY A 27 -4.45 -12.30 -5.52
N LEU A 28 -3.82 -11.18 -5.91
CA LEU A 28 -2.60 -11.19 -6.74
C LEU A 28 -1.36 -11.58 -5.94
N VAL A 29 -1.36 -11.30 -4.64
CA VAL A 29 -0.31 -11.74 -3.71
C VAL A 29 -0.64 -13.16 -3.23
N ARG A 30 0.18 -14.14 -3.64
CA ARG A 30 0.06 -15.54 -3.23
C ARG A 30 1.07 -15.86 -2.12
N MET A 31 0.57 -16.49 -1.06
CA MET A 31 1.42 -17.04 0.00
C MET A 31 1.94 -18.42 -0.42
N GLY A 32 3.24 -18.67 -0.21
CA GLY A 32 3.88 -19.93 -0.62
C GLY A 32 3.54 -21.13 0.26
N LYS A 33 3.23 -20.91 1.55
CA LYS A 33 2.86 -21.99 2.48
C LYS A 33 1.36 -22.29 2.41
N PRO A 34 0.93 -23.58 2.38
CA PRO A 34 -0.49 -23.95 2.28
C PRO A 34 -1.35 -23.35 3.40
N GLU A 35 -0.88 -23.43 4.64
CA GLU A 35 -1.60 -22.90 5.81
C GLU A 35 -1.76 -21.38 5.77
N ALA A 36 -0.71 -20.66 5.37
CA ALA A 36 -0.75 -19.20 5.24
C ALA A 36 -1.71 -18.77 4.12
N ARG A 37 -1.82 -19.59 3.06
CA ARG A 37 -2.73 -19.34 1.94
C ARG A 37 -4.19 -19.50 2.35
N ALA A 38 -4.52 -20.56 3.09
CA ALA A 38 -5.88 -20.78 3.60
C ALA A 38 -6.33 -19.64 4.53
N ARG A 39 -5.46 -19.20 5.45
CA ARG A 39 -5.73 -18.04 6.33
C ARG A 39 -5.93 -16.75 5.54
N ALA A 40 -5.08 -16.50 4.54
CA ALA A 40 -5.19 -15.32 3.70
C ALA A 40 -6.47 -15.33 2.84
N GLU A 41 -6.92 -16.49 2.36
CA GLU A 41 -8.18 -16.63 1.62
C GLU A 41 -9.39 -16.38 2.52
N ALA A 42 -9.44 -16.99 3.71
CA ALA A 42 -10.51 -16.75 4.68
C ALA A 42 -10.61 -15.26 5.05
N PHE A 43 -9.49 -14.61 5.36
CA PHE A 43 -9.45 -13.20 5.67
C PHE A 43 -9.96 -12.30 4.52
N ARG A 44 -9.63 -12.66 3.28
CA ARG A 44 -10.10 -11.92 2.09
C ARG A 44 -11.58 -12.15 1.78
N GLN A 45 -12.14 -13.31 2.10
CA GLN A 45 -13.58 -13.53 1.90
C GLN A 45 -14.41 -12.62 2.80
N GLU A 46 -13.97 -12.42 4.04
CA GLU A 46 -14.67 -11.57 5.00
C GLU A 46 -14.38 -10.07 4.78
N ASN A 47 -13.13 -9.71 4.48
CA ASN A 47 -12.67 -8.32 4.53
C ASN A 47 -12.21 -7.76 3.16
N GLY A 48 -12.29 -8.55 2.09
CA GLY A 48 -11.68 -8.23 0.80
C GLY A 48 -12.15 -6.91 0.20
N THR A 49 -13.44 -6.60 0.28
CA THR A 49 -14.00 -5.34 -0.23
C THR A 49 -13.44 -4.14 0.53
N TRP A 50 -13.42 -4.20 1.86
CA TRP A 50 -12.84 -3.14 2.70
C TRP A 50 -11.35 -2.97 2.46
N LEU A 51 -10.58 -4.06 2.36
CA LEU A 51 -9.16 -4.00 2.06
C LEU A 51 -8.87 -3.36 0.70
N ARG A 52 -9.71 -3.60 -0.32
CA ARG A 52 -9.58 -2.93 -1.62
C ARG A 52 -9.82 -1.44 -1.50
N LEU A 53 -10.92 -1.03 -0.86
CA LEU A 53 -11.28 0.38 -0.73
C LEU A 53 -10.25 1.14 0.12
N LEU A 54 -9.88 0.59 1.28
CA LEU A 54 -8.90 1.21 2.18
C LEU A 54 -7.49 1.20 1.58
N GLY A 55 -7.09 0.10 0.92
CA GLY A 55 -5.80 0.04 0.22
C GLY A 55 -5.72 1.04 -0.94
N LEU A 56 -6.80 1.19 -1.72
CA LEU A 56 -6.86 2.16 -2.80
C LEU A 56 -6.88 3.60 -2.27
N ALA A 57 -7.64 3.87 -1.20
CA ALA A 57 -7.68 5.18 -0.56
C ALA A 57 -6.30 5.57 -0.01
N LEU A 58 -5.62 4.67 0.70
CA LEU A 58 -4.27 4.88 1.19
C LEU A 58 -3.29 5.14 0.03
N ALA A 59 -3.34 4.31 -1.02
CA ALA A 59 -2.48 4.50 -2.19
C ALA A 59 -2.74 5.86 -2.87
N ALA A 60 -3.98 6.28 -3.02
CA ALA A 60 -4.34 7.56 -3.63
C ALA A 60 -3.83 8.75 -2.80
N ILE A 61 -4.06 8.73 -1.48
CA ILE A 61 -3.59 9.78 -0.57
C ILE A 61 -2.07 9.87 -0.59
N MET A 62 -1.38 8.73 -0.48
CA MET A 62 0.08 8.71 -0.49
C MET A 62 0.65 9.11 -1.85
N ALA A 63 0.00 8.76 -2.96
CA ALA A 63 0.42 9.20 -4.30
C ALA A 63 0.33 10.73 -4.43
N MET A 64 -0.73 11.36 -3.91
CA MET A 64 -0.82 12.82 -3.87
C MET A 64 0.28 13.43 -3.00
N ASN A 65 0.53 12.88 -1.81
CA ASN A 65 1.60 13.37 -0.93
C ASN A 65 2.97 13.30 -1.61
N VAL A 66 3.33 12.15 -2.19
CA VAL A 66 4.59 11.98 -2.92
C VAL A 66 4.67 12.99 -4.07
N MET A 67 3.58 13.19 -4.82
CA MET A 67 3.55 14.16 -5.92
C MET A 67 3.80 15.59 -5.45
N PHE A 68 3.18 16.00 -4.34
CA PHE A 68 3.38 17.33 -3.77
C PHE A 68 4.80 17.51 -3.24
N HIS A 69 5.34 16.51 -2.55
CA HIS A 69 6.71 16.56 -2.03
C HIS A 69 7.75 16.61 -3.16
N VAL A 70 7.54 15.85 -4.25
CA VAL A 70 8.41 15.89 -5.43
C VAL A 70 8.34 17.26 -6.11
N ARG A 71 7.15 17.86 -6.23
CA ARG A 71 7.02 19.23 -6.76
C ARG A 71 7.77 20.23 -5.89
N GLU A 72 7.59 20.18 -4.58
CA GLU A 72 8.29 21.05 -3.63
C GLU A 72 9.82 20.92 -3.74
N LEU A 73 10.33 19.71 -3.98
CA LEU A 73 11.76 19.47 -4.21
C LEU A 73 12.26 20.02 -5.56
N MET A 74 11.39 20.18 -6.54
CA MET A 74 11.72 20.69 -7.89
C MET A 74 11.63 22.21 -8.00
N GLY A 75 10.96 22.89 -7.06
CA GLY A 75 10.73 24.35 -7.06
C GLY A 75 9.38 24.71 -7.66
#